data_AF-A1VT71-F1
#
_entry.id   AF-A1VT71-F1
#
_cell.length_a   1.000
_cell.length_b   1.000
_cell.length_c   1.000
_cell.angle_alpha   90.00
_cell.angle_beta   90.00
_cell.angle_gamma   90.00
#
_symmetry.space_group_name_H-M   'P 1'
#
loop_
_entity.id
_entity.type
_entity.pdbx_description
1 polymer ?
#
loop_
_entity_poly.entity_id
_entity_poly.type
_entity_poly.pdbx_seq_one_letter_code
_entity_poly.pdbx_strand_id
1 'polypeptide(L)'
;MTNAHTPEIQADSFVEMTDEHFEEEYESMGDHHRMAARHFAAAAKHHLSAAAADDEGDNEATARHAYTAYRHQLNAVQYAEIATMDNDSLEDEHDGEADNS
;
A
#
# COMPACT_ATOMS: atom_id res chain seq x y z
N MET A 1 48.38 -1.38 21.02
CA MET A 1 47.00 -1.88 21.23
C MET A 1 46.06 -0.78 20.77
N THR A 2 45.57 -0.87 19.54
CA THR A 2 44.66 0.14 18.97
C THR A 2 43.28 -0.48 18.91
N ASN A 3 42.41 -0.07 19.83
CA ASN A 3 41.01 -0.46 19.82
C ASN A 3 40.35 0.17 18.59
N ALA A 4 39.86 -0.68 17.68
CA ALA A 4 39.02 -0.25 16.58
C ALA A 4 37.68 0.22 17.17
N HIS A 5 37.35 1.49 16.94
CA HIS A 5 36.05 2.07 17.26
C HIS A 5 35.14 1.80 16.06
N THR A 6 34.36 0.73 16.13
CA THR A 6 33.29 0.47 15.17
C THR A 6 32.20 1.50 15.42
N PRO A 7 31.79 2.33 14.44
CA PRO A 7 30.63 3.18 14.62
C PRO A 7 29.40 2.27 14.62
N GLU A 8 28.74 2.15 15.78
CA GLU A 8 27.42 1.55 15.85
C GLU A 8 26.46 2.45 15.06
N ILE A 9 26.04 1.97 13.90
CA ILE A 9 24.94 2.57 13.15
C ILE A 9 23.69 2.34 14.00
N GLN A 10 23.15 3.41 14.59
CA GLN A 10 21.86 3.40 15.28
C GLN A 10 20.76 3.01 14.30
N ALA A 11 20.52 1.71 14.20
CA ALA A 11 19.45 1.11 13.42
C ALA A 11 18.05 1.44 13.99
N ASP A 12 17.99 1.98 15.21
CA ASP A 12 16.72 2.33 15.87
C ASP A 12 15.99 3.50 15.20
N SER A 13 16.69 4.49 14.64
CA SER A 13 16.03 5.71 14.14
C SER A 13 15.22 5.53 12.84
N PHE A 14 15.45 4.44 12.10
CA PHE A 14 14.72 4.16 10.85
C PHE A 14 13.51 3.25 11.08
N VAL A 15 13.57 2.36 12.07
CA VAL A 15 12.49 1.41 12.38
C VAL A 15 11.40 2.09 13.22
N GLU A 16 11.78 2.97 14.14
CA GLU A 16 10.83 3.68 15.02
C GLU A 16 9.94 4.68 14.26
N MET A 17 10.45 5.31 13.19
CA MET A 17 9.66 6.23 12.35
C MET A 17 8.65 5.52 11.43
N THR A 18 8.78 4.20 11.25
CA THR A 18 7.86 3.39 10.44
C THR A 18 6.84 2.60 11.25
N ASP A 19 7.01 2.48 12.57
CA ASP A 19 6.11 1.70 13.43
C ASP A 19 5.03 2.60 14.05
N GLU A 20 5.40 3.79 14.54
CA GLU A 20 4.47 4.68 15.27
C GLU A 20 3.42 5.41 14.40
N HIS A 21 3.45 5.27 13.06
CA HIS A 21 2.54 5.96 12.15
C HIS A 21 1.63 5.05 11.31
N PHE A 22 1.66 3.73 11.53
CA PHE A 22 0.76 2.80 10.84
C PHE A 22 -0.17 2.02 11.78
N GLU A 23 0.00 2.13 13.10
CA GLU A 23 -0.81 1.39 14.08
C GLU A 23 -2.09 2.10 14.56
N GLU A 24 -2.35 3.35 14.15
CA GLU A 24 -3.58 4.05 14.51
C GLU A 24 -4.52 4.21 13.29
N GLU A 25 -5.60 3.41 13.28
CA GLU A 25 -6.90 3.70 12.66
C GLU A 25 -7.12 3.40 11.16
N TYR A 26 -6.76 2.20 10.67
CA TYR A 26 -7.21 1.71 9.35
C TYR A 26 -7.88 0.33 9.46
N GLU A 27 -9.04 0.25 10.11
CA GLU A 27 -9.75 -1.02 10.33
C GLU A 27 -11.20 -1.03 9.80
N SER A 28 -11.61 -0.08 8.94
CA SER A 28 -12.91 -0.18 8.27
C SER A 28 -12.79 -0.51 6.78
N MET A 29 -13.77 -1.25 6.26
CA MET A 29 -13.92 -1.51 4.81
C MET A 29 -13.83 -0.22 3.97
N GLY A 30 -14.41 0.88 4.47
CA GLY A 30 -14.37 2.18 3.81
C GLY A 30 -12.95 2.73 3.68
N ASP A 31 -12.08 2.46 4.64
CA ASP A 31 -10.68 2.88 4.62
C ASP A 31 -9.86 2.07 3.64
N HIS A 32 -10.07 0.76 3.58
CA HIS A 32 -9.48 -0.10 2.57
C HIS A 32 -9.85 0.37 1.14
N HIS A 33 -11.12 0.73 0.89
CA HIS A 33 -11.51 1.34 -0.39
C HIS A 33 -10.82 2.68 -0.67
N ARG A 34 -10.68 3.56 0.33
CA ARG A 34 -9.96 4.84 0.16
C ARG A 34 -8.48 4.62 -0.14
N MET A 35 -7.84 3.66 0.51
CA MET A 35 -6.46 3.28 0.27
C MET A 35 -6.27 2.70 -1.13
N ALA A 36 -7.15 1.80 -1.56
CA ALA A 36 -7.18 1.31 -2.94
C ALA A 36 -7.27 2.46 -3.95
N ALA A 37 -8.21 3.39 -3.75
CA ALA A 37 -8.39 4.55 -4.62
C ALA A 37 -7.15 5.46 -4.68
N ARG A 38 -6.51 5.73 -3.52
CA ARG A 38 -5.25 6.52 -3.46
C ARG A 38 -4.14 5.86 -4.28
N HIS A 39 -3.97 4.54 -4.13
CA HIS A 39 -2.98 3.80 -4.90
C HIS A 39 -3.28 3.78 -6.40
N PHE A 40 -4.54 3.59 -6.80
CA PHE A 40 -4.92 3.68 -8.22
C PHE A 40 -4.66 5.06 -8.82
N ALA A 41 -4.95 6.14 -8.07
CA ALA A 41 -4.64 7.50 -8.52
C ALA A 41 -3.13 7.73 -8.70
N ALA A 42 -2.32 7.24 -7.77
CA ALA A 42 -0.85 7.29 -7.87
C ALA A 42 -0.33 6.47 -9.07
N ALA A 43 -0.88 5.27 -9.29
CA ALA A 43 -0.54 4.44 -10.45
C ALA A 43 -0.87 5.17 -11.77
N ALA A 44 -2.06 5.77 -11.88
CA ALA A 44 -2.46 6.54 -13.05
C ALA A 44 -1.51 7.71 -13.31
N LYS A 45 -1.13 8.46 -12.25
CA LYS A 45 -0.15 9.55 -12.36
C LYS A 45 1.20 9.05 -12.90
N HIS A 46 1.70 7.92 -12.38
CA HIS A 46 2.97 7.37 -12.85
C HIS A 46 2.90 6.85 -14.29
N HIS A 47 1.79 6.25 -14.71
CA HIS A 47 1.60 5.89 -16.12
C HIS A 47 1.61 7.11 -17.04
N LEU A 48 1.00 8.22 -16.64
CA LEU A 48 1.08 9.48 -17.40
C LEU A 48 2.50 10.03 -17.45
N SER A 49 3.27 9.95 -16.36
CA SER A 49 4.68 10.34 -16.36
C SER A 49 5.55 9.43 -17.21
N ALA A 50 5.28 8.12 -17.25
CA ALA A 50 5.97 7.18 -18.13
C ALA A 50 5.73 7.50 -19.60
N ALA A 51 4.47 7.81 -19.97
CA ALA A 51 4.14 8.23 -21.33
C ALA A 51 4.87 9.52 -21.73
N ALA A 52 4.89 10.53 -20.86
CA ALA A 52 5.62 11.78 -21.12
C ALA A 52 7.13 11.56 -21.29
N ALA A 53 7.74 10.69 -20.48
CA ALA A 53 9.16 10.34 -20.64
C ALA A 53 9.44 9.59 -21.95
N ASP A 54 8.52 8.73 -22.39
CA ASP A 54 8.62 8.02 -23.67
C ASP A 54 8.55 8.98 -24.85
N ASP A 55 7.64 9.95 -24.81
CA ASP A 55 7.52 11.03 -25.81
C ASP A 55 8.82 11.87 -25.91
N GLU A 56 9.57 12.00 -24.81
CA GLU A 56 10.87 12.68 -24.74
C GLU A 56 12.06 11.76 -25.10
N GLY A 57 11.84 10.45 -25.26
CA GLY A 57 12.86 9.45 -25.55
C GLY A 57 13.70 9.02 -24.34
N ASP A 58 13.30 9.35 -23.11
CA ASP A 58 13.96 8.93 -21.87
C ASP A 58 13.49 7.52 -21.44
N ASN A 59 14.08 6.50 -22.05
CA ASN A 59 13.77 5.10 -21.78
C ASN A 59 13.95 4.70 -20.31
N GLU A 60 14.90 5.31 -19.59
CA GLU A 60 15.15 4.97 -18.19
C GLU A 60 14.04 5.51 -17.30
N ALA A 61 13.63 6.76 -17.51
CA ALA A 61 12.50 7.34 -16.80
C ALA A 61 11.18 6.64 -17.12
N THR A 62 10.94 6.26 -18.37
CA THR A 62 9.78 5.46 -18.78
C THR A 62 9.72 4.16 -17.98
N ALA A 63 10.81 3.38 -17.98
CA ALA A 63 10.85 2.09 -17.27
C ALA A 63 10.65 2.27 -15.75
N ARG A 64 11.28 3.29 -15.17
CA ARG A 64 11.16 3.61 -13.73
C ARG A 64 9.71 3.93 -13.36
N HIS A 65 9.07 4.84 -14.09
CA HIS A 65 7.69 5.23 -13.83
C HIS A 65 6.70 4.09 -14.07
N ALA A 66 6.89 3.28 -15.12
CA ALA A 66 6.07 2.10 -15.39
C ALA A 66 6.14 1.09 -14.23
N TYR A 67 7.35 0.81 -13.71
CA TYR A 67 7.54 -0.08 -12.57
C TYR A 67 6.87 0.47 -11.30
N THR A 68 7.03 1.76 -11.00
CA THR A 68 6.37 2.40 -9.85
C THR A 68 4.85 2.33 -9.97
N ALA A 69 4.30 2.58 -11.17
CA ALA A 69 2.87 2.46 -11.42
C ALA A 69 2.35 1.04 -11.15
N TYR A 70 3.08 0.02 -11.63
CA TYR A 70 2.74 -1.38 -11.38
C TYR A 70 2.71 -1.74 -9.89
N ARG A 71 3.69 -1.25 -9.11
CA ARG A 71 3.67 -1.44 -7.64
C ARG A 71 2.45 -0.82 -6.99
N HIS A 72 2.06 0.39 -7.39
CA HIS A 72 0.83 1.00 -6.87
C HIS A 72 -0.41 0.21 -7.28
N GLN A 73 -0.48 -0.35 -8.49
CA GLN A 73 -1.60 -1.21 -8.90
C GLN A 73 -1.74 -2.45 -8.02
N LEU A 74 -0.63 -3.14 -7.70
CA LEU A 74 -0.67 -4.31 -6.82
C LEU A 74 -1.21 -3.95 -5.43
N ASN A 75 -0.71 -2.87 -4.83
CA ASN A 75 -1.20 -2.42 -3.52
C ASN A 75 -2.68 -2.01 -3.58
N ALA A 76 -3.10 -1.35 -4.66
CA ALA A 76 -4.49 -0.95 -4.83
C ALA A 76 -5.44 -2.15 -4.89
N VAL A 77 -5.06 -3.18 -5.65
CA VAL A 77 -5.82 -4.43 -5.75
C VAL A 77 -5.87 -5.14 -4.40
N GLN A 78 -4.75 -5.21 -3.68
CA GLN A 78 -4.72 -5.85 -2.35
C GLN A 78 -5.69 -5.17 -1.38
N TYR A 79 -5.71 -3.83 -1.33
CA TYR A 79 -6.65 -3.12 -0.47
C TYR A 79 -8.12 -3.29 -0.92
N ALA A 80 -8.38 -3.36 -2.23
CA ALA A 80 -9.72 -3.65 -2.73
C ALA A 80 -10.18 -5.08 -2.40
N GLU A 81 -9.26 -6.04 -2.43
CA GLU A 81 -9.50 -7.42 -2.03
C GLU A 81 -9.85 -7.52 -0.54
N ILE A 82 -9.06 -6.90 0.35
CA ILE A 82 -9.34 -6.85 1.79
C ILE A 82 -10.73 -6.26 2.04
N ALA A 83 -11.05 -5.12 1.41
CA ALA A 83 -12.37 -4.50 1.55
C ALA A 83 -13.52 -5.43 1.12
N THR A 84 -13.30 -6.28 0.11
CA THR A 84 -14.31 -7.23 -0.37
C THR A 84 -14.45 -8.42 0.60
N MET A 85 -13.34 -8.95 1.11
CA MET A 85 -13.33 -10.06 2.07
C MET A 85 -13.97 -9.69 3.42
N ASP A 86 -13.75 -8.46 3.88
CA ASP A 86 -14.38 -7.93 5.10
C ASP A 86 -15.90 -7.80 4.95
N ASN A 87 -16.40 -7.51 3.74
CA ASN A 87 -17.84 -7.49 3.45
C ASN A 87 -18.46 -8.89 3.51
N ASP A 88 -17.83 -9.87 2.87
CA ASP A 88 -18.35 -11.25 2.79
C ASP A 88 -18.39 -11.93 4.17
N SER A 89 -17.48 -11.56 5.08
CA SER A 89 -17.47 -12.10 6.46
C SER A 89 -18.63 -11.58 7.32
N LEU A 90 -19.22 -10.42 6.99
CA LEU A 90 -20.39 -9.87 7.69
C LEU A 90 -21.72 -10.51 7.27
N GLU A 91 -21.79 -11.11 6.07
CA GLU A 91 -23.00 -11.78 5.58
C GLU A 91 -23.22 -13.15 6.25
N ASP A 92 -22.16 -13.84 6.66
CA ASP A 92 -22.24 -15.16 7.33
C ASP A 92 -22.71 -15.07 8.81
N GLU A 93 -22.63 -13.91 9.46
CA GLU A 93 -23.06 -13.73 10.86
C GLU A 93 -24.58 -13.47 11.02
N HIS A 94 -25.30 -13.17 9.94
CA HIS A 94 -26.73 -12.80 10.01
C HIS A 94 -27.69 -14.02 10.01
N ASP A 95 -27.24 -15.22 9.64
CA ASP A 95 -28.13 -16.39 9.49
C ASP A 95 -28.36 -17.20 10.79
N GLY A 96 -27.93 -16.69 11.95
CA GLY A 96 -28.02 -17.38 13.25
C GLY A 96 -29.27 -17.12 14.11
N GLU A 97 -30.12 -16.14 13.78
CA GLU A 97 -31.27 -15.73 14.62
C GLU A 97 -32.62 -15.89 13.91
N ALA A 98 -32.96 -17.10 13.46
CA ALA A 98 -34.31 -17.40 12.98
C ALA A 98 -34.74 -18.84 13.26
N ASP A 99 -34.60 -19.33 14.50
CA ASP A 99 -35.44 -20.45 14.96
C ASP A 99 -35.63 -20.44 16.47
N ASN A 100 -36.62 -19.66 16.94
CA ASN A 100 -37.23 -19.90 18.24
C ASN A 100 -38.67 -19.35 18.25
N SER A 101 -39.61 -20.08 17.65
CA SER A 101 -41.05 -19.90 17.84
C SER A 101 -41.82 -21.18 17.54
#